data_AF-A0A373QCW0-F1
#
_entry.id   AF-A0A373QCW0-F1
#
_cell.length_a   1.000
_cell.length_b   1.000
_cell.length_c   1.000
_cell.angle_alpha   90.00
_cell.angle_beta   90.00
_cell.angle_gamma   90.00
#
_symmetry.space_group_name_H-M   'P 1'
#
loop_
_entity.id
_entity.type
_entity.pdbx_description
1 polymer ?
#
loop_
_entity_poly.entity_id
_entity_poly.type
_entity_poly.pdbx_seq_one_letter_code
_entity_poly.pdbx_strand_id
1 'polypeptide(L)'
;MIKITKYLRVNVLTIALFVFCIIFNKADMLCVTYAVMILHELAHCLAAVCIGLKISHIDFYPFGVNLKLKNKLVYSLADEMILYFSGPFCNILFALIAMIVYSRYPNESVKFFYIAILCCFV
;
A
#
# COMPACT_ATOMS: atom_id res chain seq x y z
N MET A 1 -19.01 -0.45 3.57
CA MET A 1 -18.14 0.45 2.77
C MET A 1 -18.83 1.78 2.59
N ILE A 2 -18.25 2.84 3.15
CA ILE A 2 -18.67 4.22 2.95
C ILE A 2 -18.05 4.69 1.63
N LYS A 3 -18.89 5.15 0.69
CA LYS A 3 -18.41 5.77 -0.54
C LYS A 3 -18.14 7.24 -0.24
N ILE A 4 -16.88 7.64 -0.20
CA ILE A 4 -16.50 9.05 0.01
C ILE A 4 -16.50 9.80 -1.33
N THR A 5 -16.06 9.16 -2.40
CA THR A 5 -16.06 9.73 -3.77
C THR A 5 -16.37 8.67 -4.82
N LYS A 6 -16.59 9.08 -6.07
CA LYS A 6 -16.84 8.19 -7.22
C LYS A 6 -15.72 7.16 -7.44
N TYR A 7 -14.51 7.47 -6.97
CA TYR A 7 -13.29 6.66 -7.11
C TYR A 7 -12.75 6.07 -5.81
N LEU A 8 -13.22 6.52 -4.64
CA LEU A 8 -12.62 6.18 -3.35
C LEU A 8 -13.71 5.67 -2.39
N ARG A 9 -13.59 4.40 -2.01
CA ARG A 9 -14.46 3.77 -1.01
C ARG A 9 -13.63 3.44 0.21
N VAL A 10 -14.13 3.79 1.38
CA VAL A 10 -13.45 3.52 2.65
C VAL A 10 -14.31 2.54 3.44
N ASN A 11 -13.71 1.50 3.98
CA ASN A 11 -14.41 0.59 4.86
C ASN A 11 -14.66 1.27 6.23
N VAL A 12 -15.83 1.03 6.83
CA VAL A 12 -16.17 1.55 8.17
C VAL A 12 -15.14 1.07 9.19
N LEU A 13 -14.65 -0.16 9.01
CA LEU A 13 -13.59 -0.75 9.84
C LEU A 13 -12.30 0.07 9.82
N THR A 14 -11.95 0.71 8.69
CA THR A 14 -10.76 1.58 8.60
C THR A 14 -10.90 2.79 9.50
N ILE A 15 -12.08 3.41 9.52
CA ILE A 15 -12.37 4.58 10.37
C ILE A 15 -12.36 4.15 11.84
N ALA A 16 -12.97 3.02 12.17
CA ALA A 16 -12.98 2.48 13.52
C ALA A 16 -11.55 2.20 14.02
N LEU A 17 -10.69 1.64 13.17
CA LEU A 17 -9.29 1.32 13.49
C LEU A 17 -8.46 2.60 13.67
N PHE A 18 -8.69 3.62 12.85
CA PHE A 18 -8.09 4.95 13.03
C PHE A 18 -8.46 5.58 14.37
N VAL A 19 -9.75 5.57 14.72
CA VAL A 19 -10.23 6.10 16.01
C VAL A 19 -9.62 5.32 17.17
N PHE A 20 -9.57 4.00 17.07
CA PHE A 20 -8.94 3.14 18.09
C PHE A 20 -7.45 3.49 18.26
N CYS A 21 -6.67 3.56 17.19
CA CYS A 21 -5.24 3.89 17.29
C CYS A 21 -4.96 5.32 17.80
N ILE A 22 -5.85 6.28 17.54
CA ILE A 22 -5.75 7.63 18.12
C ILE A 22 -5.95 7.57 19.64
N ILE A 23 -6.93 6.80 20.13
CA ILE A 23 -7.17 6.62 21.58
C ILE A 23 -5.96 5.97 22.26
N PHE A 24 -5.32 5.00 21.60
CA PHE A 24 -4.13 4.30 22.13
C PHE A 24 -2.80 5.04 21.90
N ASN A 25 -2.83 6.25 21.31
CA ASN A 25 -1.65 7.06 20.99
C ASN A 25 -0.60 6.31 20.15
N LYS A 26 -1.06 5.45 19.23
CA LYS A 26 -0.26 4.66 18.28
C LYS A 26 -0.48 5.12 16.83
N ALA A 27 -0.89 6.37 16.66
CA ALA A 27 -1.20 6.95 15.36
C ALA A 27 0.04 7.06 14.45
N ASP A 28 1.22 7.21 15.04
CA ASP A 28 2.52 7.23 14.35
C ASP A 28 2.79 5.92 13.59
N MET A 29 2.62 4.78 14.25
CA MET A 29 2.79 3.46 13.64
C MET A 29 1.77 3.22 12.54
N LEU A 30 0.51 3.60 12.79
CA LEU A 30 -0.56 3.41 11.81
C LEU A 30 -0.34 4.26 10.55
N CYS A 31 0.09 5.52 10.71
CA CYS A 31 0.45 6.40 9.59
C CYS A 31 1.58 5.81 8.77
N VAL A 32 2.61 5.27 9.41
CA VAL A 32 3.74 4.61 8.73
C VAL A 32 3.27 3.40 7.94
N THR A 33 2.50 2.50 8.55
CA THR A 33 1.99 1.30 7.86
C THR A 33 1.10 1.67 6.68
N TYR A 34 0.18 2.63 6.85
CA TYR A 34 -0.66 3.11 5.75
C TYR A 34 0.14 3.76 4.63
N ALA A 35 1.18 4.54 4.96
CA ALA A 35 2.03 5.15 3.95
C ALA A 35 2.73 4.09 3.08
N VAL A 36 3.27 3.04 3.70
CA VAL A 36 3.88 1.90 2.97
C VAL A 36 2.86 1.18 2.11
N MET A 37 1.66 0.89 2.64
CA MET A 37 0.60 0.22 1.87
C MET A 37 0.12 1.04 0.68
N ILE A 38 -0.02 2.36 0.85
CA ILE A 38 -0.41 3.26 -0.25
C ILE A 38 0.69 3.28 -1.31
N LEU A 39 1.96 3.34 -0.92
CA LEU A 39 3.10 3.31 -1.85
C LEU A 39 3.18 1.99 -2.62
N HIS A 40 2.90 0.86 -1.96
CA HIS A 40 2.81 -0.45 -2.58
C HIS A 40 1.72 -0.47 -3.66
N GLU A 41 0.51 -0.06 -3.31
CA GLU A 41 -0.62 -0.06 -4.24
C GLU A 41 -0.45 0.99 -5.36
N LEU A 42 0.27 2.08 -5.07
CA LEU A 42 0.66 3.06 -6.08
C LEU A 42 1.64 2.46 -7.10
N ALA A 43 2.53 1.54 -6.70
CA ALA A 43 3.41 0.85 -7.62
C ALA A 43 2.62 -0.05 -8.59
N HIS A 44 1.63 -0.79 -8.06
CA HIS A 44 0.67 -1.53 -8.89
C HIS A 44 -0.12 -0.61 -9.83
N CYS A 45 -0.56 0.54 -9.32
CA CYS A 45 -1.26 1.57 -10.09
C CYS A 45 -0.40 2.08 -11.26
N LEU A 46 0.86 2.43 -10.98
CA LEU A 46 1.82 2.91 -11.98
C LEU A 46 2.10 1.83 -13.03
N ALA A 47 2.33 0.58 -12.61
CA ALA A 47 2.51 -0.54 -13.54
C ALA A 47 1.27 -0.74 -14.44
N ALA A 48 0.06 -0.69 -13.87
CA ALA A 48 -1.19 -0.77 -14.62
C ALA A 48 -1.33 0.36 -15.64
N VAL A 49 -0.99 1.60 -15.27
CA VAL A 49 -1.03 2.76 -16.18
C VAL A 49 0.00 2.60 -17.31
N CYS A 50 1.21 2.11 -17.01
CA CYS A 50 2.24 1.83 -18.01
C CYS A 50 1.81 0.75 -19.02
N ILE A 51 1.07 -0.25 -18.57
CA ILE A 51 0.49 -1.32 -19.43
C ILE A 51 -0.74 -0.80 -20.22
N GLY A 52 -1.31 0.35 -19.85
CA GLY A 52 -2.50 0.93 -20.48
C GLY A 52 -3.83 0.45 -19.89
N LEU A 53 -3.81 -0.14 -18.69
CA LEU A 53 -5.01 -0.57 -17.96
C LEU A 53 -5.73 0.63 -17.34
N LYS A 54 -7.06 0.68 -17.48
CA LYS A 54 -7.89 1.71 -16.84
C LYS A 54 -8.27 1.32 -15.43
N ILE A 55 -7.89 2.15 -14.47
CA ILE A 55 -8.28 2.04 -13.06
C ILE A 55 -9.77 2.39 -12.91
N SER A 56 -10.51 1.57 -12.15
CA SER A 56 -11.94 1.78 -11.91
C SER A 56 -12.18 2.54 -10.60
N HIS A 57 -11.67 2.01 -9.49
CA HIS A 57 -11.85 2.57 -8.15
C HIS A 57 -10.85 1.95 -7.17
N ILE A 58 -10.56 2.69 -6.10
CA ILE A 58 -9.67 2.30 -5.02
C ILE A 58 -10.52 2.04 -3.78
N ASP A 59 -10.46 0.82 -3.26
CA ASP A 59 -11.15 0.41 -2.04
C ASP A 59 -10.14 0.37 -0.87
N PHE A 60 -10.30 1.27 0.08
CA PHE A 60 -9.52 1.31 1.32
C PHE A 60 -10.13 0.36 2.35
N TYR A 61 -9.38 -0.66 2.73
CA TYR A 61 -9.66 -1.60 3.80
C TYR A 61 -8.82 -1.29 5.05
N PRO A 62 -9.21 -1.78 6.23
CA PRO A 62 -8.43 -1.62 7.46
C PRO A 62 -7.06 -2.30 7.39
N PHE A 63 -6.93 -3.34 6.57
CA PHE A 63 -5.71 -4.14 6.40
C PHE A 63 -5.09 -3.96 5.02
N GLY A 64 -5.36 -2.87 4.32
CA GLY A 64 -4.75 -2.60 3.02
C GLY A 64 -5.59 -1.75 2.09
N VAL A 65 -5.02 -1.42 0.94
CA VAL A 65 -5.69 -0.72 -0.14
C VAL A 65 -5.82 -1.71 -1.28
N ASN A 66 -7.01 -1.82 -1.89
CA ASN A 66 -7.25 -2.73 -2.98
C ASN A 66 -7.69 -1.94 -4.22
N LEU A 67 -6.90 -2.03 -5.28
CA LEU A 67 -7.13 -1.32 -6.53
C LEU A 67 -7.93 -2.18 -7.51
N LYS A 68 -9.15 -1.74 -7.84
CA LYS A 68 -9.99 -2.41 -8.83
C LYS A 68 -9.77 -1.86 -10.23
N LEU A 69 -9.31 -2.72 -11.13
CA LEU A 69 -9.12 -2.43 -12.54
C LEU A 69 -10.45 -2.59 -13.31
N LYS A 70 -10.72 -1.68 -14.26
CA LYS A 70 -11.96 -1.68 -15.06
C LYS A 70 -11.90 -2.69 -16.20
N ASN A 71 -10.72 -2.86 -16.80
CA ASN A 71 -10.46 -3.90 -17.78
C ASN A 71 -9.83 -5.11 -17.08
N LYS A 72 -10.52 -6.24 -17.11
CA LYS A 72 -10.02 -7.53 -16.62
C LYS A 72 -9.19 -8.29 -17.67
N LEU A 73 -9.14 -7.79 -18.91
CA LEU A 73 -8.39 -8.40 -20.00
C LEU A 73 -6.99 -7.78 -20.03
N VAL A 74 -6.07 -8.38 -19.28
CA VAL A 74 -4.65 -8.20 -19.55
C VAL A 74 -4.37 -8.95 -20.84
N TYR A 75 -3.85 -8.24 -21.85
CA TYR A 75 -3.66 -8.80 -23.20
C TYR A 75 -2.51 -9.82 -23.25
N SER A 76 -1.63 -9.86 -22.24
CA SER A 76 -0.44 -10.71 -22.16
C SER A 76 -0.13 -11.14 -20.74
N LEU A 77 0.20 -12.42 -20.51
CA LEU A 77 0.66 -12.93 -19.21
C LEU A 77 1.87 -12.17 -18.67
N ALA A 78 2.73 -11.66 -19.55
CA ALA A 78 3.93 -10.91 -19.15
C ALA A 78 3.56 -9.63 -18.39
N ASP A 79 2.54 -8.91 -18.86
CA ASP A 79 2.07 -7.67 -18.24
C ASP A 79 1.41 -7.94 -16.89
N GLU A 80 0.69 -9.06 -16.79
CA GLU A 80 0.10 -9.52 -15.53
C GLU A 80 1.19 -9.85 -14.50
N MET A 81 2.24 -10.55 -14.91
CA MET A 81 3.39 -10.82 -14.04
C MET A 81 4.10 -9.52 -13.61
N ILE A 82 4.32 -8.56 -14.52
CA ILE A 82 4.93 -7.27 -14.17
C ILE A 82 4.05 -6.51 -13.17
N LEU A 83 2.74 -6.51 -13.39
CA LEU A 83 1.78 -5.92 -12.47
C LEU A 83 1.92 -6.57 -11.09
N TYR A 84 1.82 -7.89 -10.96
CA TYR A 84 1.94 -8.59 -9.68
C TYR A 84 3.31 -8.43 -9.01
N PHE A 85 4.40 -8.33 -9.78
CA PHE A 85 5.75 -8.11 -9.22
C PHE A 85 6.02 -6.67 -8.79
N SER A 86 5.32 -5.68 -9.36
CA SER A 86 5.59 -4.27 -9.08
C SER A 86 5.42 -3.87 -7.62
N GLY A 87 4.43 -4.42 -6.91
CA GLY A 87 4.22 -4.21 -5.48
C GLY A 87 5.36 -4.75 -4.61
N PRO A 88 5.66 -6.07 -4.67
CA PRO A 88 6.81 -6.65 -3.97
C PRO A 88 8.13 -5.96 -4.30
N PHE A 89 8.34 -5.57 -5.57
CA PHE A 89 9.53 -4.84 -5.98
C PHE A 89 9.64 -3.46 -5.30
N CYS A 90 8.52 -2.73 -5.21
CA CYS A 90 8.45 -1.48 -4.47
C CYS A 90 8.80 -1.66 -2.99
N ASN A 91 8.27 -2.72 -2.34
CA ASN A 91 8.60 -3.04 -0.96
C ASN A 91 10.08 -3.37 -0.78
N ILE A 92 10.68 -4.18 -1.66
CA ILE A 92 12.12 -4.50 -1.59
C ILE A 92 12.95 -3.22 -1.70
N LEU A 93 12.60 -2.33 -2.62
CA LEU A 93 13.29 -1.04 -2.78
C LEU A 93 13.21 -0.20 -1.50
N PHE A 94 12.02 -0.08 -0.91
CA PHE A 94 11.84 0.64 0.35
C PHE A 94 12.51 -0.04 1.54
N ALA A 95 12.56 -1.38 1.58
CA ALA A 95 13.27 -2.13 2.60
C ALA A 95 14.78 -1.87 2.56
N LEU A 96 15.36 -1.79 1.37
CA LEU A 96 16.78 -1.44 1.18
C LEU A 96 17.06 -0.01 1.63
N ILE A 97 16.21 0.96 1.26
CA ILE A 97 16.33 2.35 1.73
C ILE A 97 16.23 2.40 3.26
N ALA A 98 15.26 1.70 3.85
CA ALA A 98 15.08 1.64 5.29
C ALA A 98 16.32 1.05 6.00
N MET A 99 16.95 0.02 5.43
CA MET A 99 18.17 -0.59 5.96
C MET A 99 19.35 0.40 5.94
N ILE A 100 19.53 1.14 4.83
CA ILE A 100 20.58 2.17 4.72
C ILE A 100 20.35 3.29 5.73
N VAL A 101 19.10 3.76 5.86
CA VAL A 101 18.72 4.82 6.80
C VAL A 101 18.92 4.34 8.24
N TYR A 102 18.54 3.10 8.57
CA TYR A 102 18.73 2.51 9.89
C TYR A 102 20.20 2.43 10.29
N SER A 103 21.08 2.09 9.34
CA SER A 103 22.53 2.05 9.58
C SER A 103 23.12 3.43 9.91
N ARG A 104 22.47 4.52 9.49
CA ARG A 104 22.91 5.90 9.77
C ARG A 104 22.20 6.52 10.97
N TYR A 105 20.94 6.14 11.20
CA TYR A 105 20.10 6.63 12.28
C TYR A 105 19.34 5.45 12.92
N PRO A 106 19.89 4.84 13.98
CA PRO A 106 19.20 3.78 14.71
C PRO A 106 18.03 4.38 15.51
N ASN A 107 16.89 4.54 14.84
CA ASN A 107 15.64 5.01 15.42
C ASN A 107 14.62 3.87 15.42
N GLU A 108 13.88 3.73 16.52
CA GLU A 108 12.80 2.74 16.65
C GLU A 108 11.77 2.87 15.52
N SER A 109 11.44 4.09 15.08
CA SER A 109 10.53 4.33 13.96
C SER A 109 11.00 3.72 12.64
N VAL A 110 12.31 3.71 12.38
CA VAL A 110 12.89 3.12 11.16
C VAL A 110 12.85 1.60 11.22
N LYS A 111 13.03 1.03 12.42
CA LYS A 111 12.87 -0.41 12.66
C LYS A 111 11.42 -0.86 12.44
N PHE A 112 10.45 -0.08 12.94
CA PHE A 112 9.03 -0.32 12.67
C PHE A 112 8.69 -0.19 11.19
N PHE A 113 9.23 0.81 10.49
CA PHE A 113 9.07 0.99 9.05
C PHE A 113 9.59 -0.24 8.27
N TYR A 114 10.76 -0.76 8.64
CA TYR A 114 11.33 -1.97 8.05
C TYR A 114 10.45 -3.21 8.26
N ILE A 115 9.96 -3.43 9.49
CA ILE A 115 9.05 -4.56 9.80
C ILE A 115 7.74 -4.42 9.03
N ALA A 116 7.18 -3.21 8.94
CA ALA A 116 5.94 -2.97 8.20
C ALA A 116 6.08 -3.32 6.72
N ILE A 117 7.21 -2.97 6.10
CA ILE A 117 7.52 -3.33 4.71
C ILE A 117 7.65 -4.84 4.53
N LEU A 118 8.33 -5.52 5.47
CA LEU A 118 8.51 -6.97 5.41
C LEU A 118 7.20 -7.75 5.66
N CYS A 119 6.31 -7.23 6.49
CA CYS A 119 5.01 -7.84 6.75
C CYS A 119 3.99 -7.59 5.63
N CYS A 120 4.07 -6.44 4.94
CA CYS A 120 3.14 -6.08 3.86
C CYS A 120 3.56 -6.62 2.48
N PHE A 121 4.08 -7.85 2.39
CA PHE A 121 4.40 -8.48 1.09
C PHE A 121 3.19 -9.04 0.33
N VAL A 122 1.96 -8.81 0.84
CA VAL A 122 0.70 -9.36 0.34
C VAL A 122 -0.01 -8.38 -0.57
#